data_AF-A0A2V9ITM2-F1
#
_entry.id   AF-A0A2V9ITM2-F1
#
_cell.length_a   1.000
_cell.length_b   1.000
_cell.length_c   1.000
_cell.angle_alpha   90.00
_cell.angle_beta   90.00
_cell.angle_gamma   90.00
#
_symmetry.space_group_name_H-M   'P 1'
#
loop_
_entity.id
_entity.type
_entity.pdbx_description
1 polymer ?
#
loop_
_entity_poly.entity_id
_entity_poly.type
_entity_poly.pdbx_seq_one_letter_code
_entity_poly.pdbx_strand_id
1 'polypeptide(L)'
;MRESQSFGLGVRVIVDGAWGFAATDELDRASIDRAAAQAVDVARASALCKKDDVQLAPEEKVVDRWEGPCRIDPFTVPVAACLDLMLKVDAELRKVQGVTLAEASMDFRRIDQLFVSSLGS
;
A
#
# COMPACT_ATOMS: atom_id res chain seq x y z
N MET A 1 0.31 21.68 4.49
CA MET A 1 0.19 20.24 4.77
C MET A 1 -0.52 19.61 3.60
N ARG A 2 0.13 18.71 2.87
CA ARG A 2 -0.50 17.99 1.76
C ARG A 2 -1.10 16.71 2.33
N GLU A 3 -2.42 16.65 2.40
CA GLU A 3 -3.11 15.42 2.74
C GLU A 3 -3.45 14.68 1.44
N SER A 4 -3.17 13.38 1.42
CA SER A 4 -3.61 12.50 0.34
C SER A 4 -4.06 11.19 0.96
N GLN A 5 -5.17 10.68 0.48
CA GLN A 5 -5.66 9.35 0.80
C GLN A 5 -5.82 8.57 -0.50
N SER A 6 -5.48 7.29 -0.47
CA SER A 6 -5.66 6.37 -1.59
C SER A 6 -6.16 5.04 -1.05
N PHE A 7 -7.16 4.48 -1.72
CA PHE A 7 -7.71 3.16 -1.43
C PHE A 7 -7.90 2.41 -2.74
N GLY A 8 -7.85 1.09 -2.67
CA GLY A 8 -8.02 0.26 -3.85
C GLY A 8 -7.91 -1.21 -3.51
N LEU A 9 -8.21 -2.03 -4.50
CA LEU A 9 -8.16 -3.47 -4.41
C LEU A 9 -7.42 -4.02 -5.63
N GLY A 10 -6.56 -5.01 -5.39
CA GLY A 10 -5.91 -5.79 -6.43
C GLY A 10 -6.38 -7.24 -6.39
N VAL A 11 -6.72 -7.80 -7.55
CA VAL A 11 -7.07 -9.21 -7.72
C VAL A 11 -5.97 -9.89 -8.52
N ARG A 12 -5.43 -10.98 -7.98
CA ARG A 12 -4.49 -11.86 -8.69
C ARG A 12 -5.09 -13.25 -8.80
N VAL A 13 -5.08 -13.82 -10.00
CA VAL A 13 -5.67 -15.14 -10.28
C VAL A 13 -4.69 -16.02 -11.04
N ILE A 14 -4.86 -17.33 -10.90
CA ILE A 14 -4.24 -18.34 -11.77
C ILE A 14 -5.38 -18.99 -12.57
N VAL A 15 -5.29 -18.95 -13.90
CA VAL A 15 -6.24 -19.59 -14.81
C VAL A 15 -5.45 -20.29 -15.90
N ASP A 16 -5.81 -21.54 -16.20
CA ASP A 16 -5.14 -22.38 -17.19
C ASP A 16 -3.61 -22.38 -17.02
N GLY A 17 -3.13 -22.46 -15.78
CA GLY A 17 -1.71 -22.49 -15.44
C GLY A 17 -0.96 -21.15 -15.60
N ALA A 18 -1.64 -20.03 -15.85
CA ALA A 18 -1.00 -18.72 -16.00
C ALA A 18 -1.55 -17.65 -15.04
N TRP A 19 -0.72 -16.66 -14.74
CA TRP A 19 -1.07 -15.52 -13.90
C TRP A 19 -1.88 -14.47 -14.64
N GLY A 20 -2.84 -13.87 -13.94
CA GLY A 20 -3.47 -12.61 -14.33
C GLY A 20 -3.67 -11.70 -13.13
N PHE A 21 -3.68 -10.40 -13.41
CA PHE A 21 -3.82 -9.36 -12.40
C PHE A 21 -4.62 -8.18 -12.93
N ALA A 22 -5.45 -7.60 -12.07
CA ALA A 22 -6.10 -6.32 -12.30
C ALA A 22 -6.33 -5.60 -10.96
N ALA A 23 -6.52 -4.30 -11.00
CA ALA A 23 -6.77 -3.48 -9.81
C ALA A 23 -7.79 -2.38 -10.11
N THR A 24 -8.46 -1.90 -9.07
CA THR A 24 -9.40 -0.78 -9.12
C THR A 24 -9.37 0.02 -7.82
N ASP A 25 -9.61 1.32 -7.93
CA ASP A 25 -9.89 2.23 -6.82
C ASP A 25 -11.41 2.46 -6.61
N GLU A 26 -12.26 1.92 -7.49
CA GLU A 26 -13.72 1.90 -7.33
C GLU A 26 -14.14 0.65 -6.53
N LEU A 27 -14.51 0.83 -5.26
CA LEU A 27 -14.79 -0.27 -4.32
C LEU A 27 -16.26 -0.72 -4.28
N ASP A 28 -17.05 -0.43 -5.31
CA ASP A 28 -18.38 -1.02 -5.45
C ASP A 28 -18.29 -2.45 -6.01
N ARG A 29 -19.31 -3.26 -5.72
CA ARG A 29 -19.35 -4.67 -6.11
C ARG A 29 -19.17 -4.86 -7.62
N ALA A 30 -19.77 -4.02 -8.45
CA ALA A 30 -19.69 -4.19 -9.90
C ALA A 30 -18.27 -3.91 -10.42
N SER A 31 -17.59 -2.92 -9.86
CA SER A 31 -16.20 -2.59 -10.19
C SER A 31 -15.22 -3.68 -9.74
N ILE A 32 -15.44 -4.25 -8.56
CA ILE A 32 -14.68 -5.41 -8.08
C ILE A 32 -14.89 -6.64 -8.98
N ASP A 33 -16.15 -6.94 -9.34
CA ASP A 33 -16.47 -8.05 -10.24
C ASP A 33 -15.83 -7.86 -11.62
N ARG A 34 -15.80 -6.62 -12.15
CA ARG A 34 -15.10 -6.28 -13.40
C ARG A 34 -13.58 -6.47 -13.28
N ALA A 35 -12.96 -6.02 -12.19
CA ALA A 35 -11.53 -6.21 -11.96
C ALA A 35 -11.18 -7.71 -11.90
N ALA A 36 -11.99 -8.52 -11.21
CA ALA A 36 -11.80 -9.96 -11.15
C ALA A 36 -11.93 -10.61 -12.55
N ALA A 37 -12.95 -10.25 -13.33
CA ALA A 37 -13.12 -10.74 -14.69
C ALA A 37 -11.93 -10.36 -15.59
N GLN A 38 -11.47 -9.11 -15.51
CA GLN A 38 -10.30 -8.65 -16.26
C GLN A 38 -9.02 -9.42 -15.88
N ALA A 39 -8.82 -9.71 -14.59
CA ALA A 39 -7.68 -10.52 -14.16
C ALA A 39 -7.74 -11.94 -14.78
N VAL A 40 -8.93 -12.54 -14.89
CA VAL A 40 -9.13 -13.83 -15.57
C VAL A 40 -8.81 -13.75 -17.07
N ASP A 41 -9.24 -12.70 -17.76
CA ASP A 41 -8.95 -12.51 -19.18
C ASP A 41 -7.45 -12.36 -19.44
N VAL A 42 -6.74 -11.60 -18.58
CA VAL A 42 -5.28 -11.46 -18.63
C VAL A 42 -4.59 -12.82 -18.40
N ALA A 43 -5.08 -13.63 -17.47
CA ALA A 43 -4.54 -14.97 -17.22
C ALA A 43 -4.72 -15.88 -18.44
N ARG A 44 -5.92 -15.90 -19.05
CA ARG A 44 -6.19 -16.68 -20.27
C ARG A 44 -5.32 -16.26 -21.45
N ALA A 45 -5.12 -14.96 -21.63
CA ALA A 45 -4.21 -14.46 -22.67
C ALA A 45 -2.76 -14.91 -22.42
N SER A 46 -2.32 -14.85 -21.16
CA SER A 46 -0.98 -15.29 -20.75
C SER A 46 -0.79 -16.81 -20.89
N ALA A 47 -1.86 -17.60 -20.71
CA ALA A 47 -1.85 -19.04 -20.89
C ALA A 47 -1.55 -19.48 -22.34
N LEU A 48 -1.73 -18.61 -23.34
CA LEU A 48 -1.43 -18.89 -24.75
C LEU A 48 0.08 -18.93 -25.05
N CYS A 49 0.90 -18.28 -24.23
CA CYS A 49 2.34 -18.18 -24.44
C CYS A 49 3.17 -18.71 -23.26
N LYS A 50 2.54 -19.28 -22.24
CA LYS A 50 3.24 -19.87 -21.10
C LYS A 50 4.11 -21.06 -21.53
N LYS A 51 5.27 -21.18 -20.90
CA LYS A 51 6.17 -22.34 -21.09
C LYS A 51 5.76 -23.51 -20.19
N ASP A 52 5.49 -23.19 -18.93
CA ASP A 52 5.13 -24.13 -17.87
C ASP A 52 3.99 -23.55 -17.04
N ASP A 53 3.26 -24.44 -16.36
CA ASP A 53 2.19 -24.04 -15.45
C ASP A 53 2.73 -23.40 -14.18
N VAL A 54 2.05 -22.37 -13.69
CA VAL A 54 2.29 -21.80 -12.36
C VAL A 54 1.96 -22.84 -11.31
N GLN A 55 2.96 -23.17 -10.48
CA GLN A 55 2.81 -23.98 -9.29
C GLN A 55 3.09 -23.12 -8.06
N LEU A 56 2.10 -22.98 -7.19
CA LEU A 56 2.29 -22.33 -5.90
C LEU A 56 3.02 -23.26 -4.94
N ALA A 57 3.83 -22.69 -4.05
CA ALA A 57 4.36 -23.44 -2.93
C ALA A 57 3.18 -24.01 -2.11
N PRO A 58 3.27 -25.26 -1.63
CA PRO A 58 2.28 -25.80 -0.72
C PRO A 58 2.36 -25.01 0.59
N GLU A 59 1.35 -24.19 0.85
CA GLU A 59 1.22 -23.41 2.06
C GLU A 59 -0.05 -23.82 2.80
N GLU A 60 0.03 -23.89 4.12
CA GLU A 60 -1.15 -24.03 4.96
C GLU A 60 -1.90 -22.70 5.03
N LYS A 61 -3.20 -22.77 5.34
CA LYS A 61 -3.98 -21.58 5.66
C LYS A 61 -3.39 -20.89 6.90
N VAL A 62 -3.17 -19.58 6.81
CA VAL A 62 -2.71 -18.75 7.92
C VAL A 62 -3.65 -17.56 8.08
N VAL A 63 -4.23 -17.39 9.27
CA VAL A 63 -5.01 -16.20 9.62
C VAL A 63 -4.27 -15.50 10.75
N ASP A 64 -3.77 -14.31 10.46
CA ASP A 64 -2.98 -13.53 11.42
C ASP A 64 -3.25 -12.03 11.24
N ARG A 65 -2.86 -11.25 12.25
CA ARG A 65 -2.90 -9.80 12.25
C ARG A 65 -1.58 -9.28 12.78
N TRP A 66 -0.94 -8.44 11.98
CA TRP A 66 0.27 -7.74 12.39
C TRP A 66 0.05 -6.24 12.41
N GLU A 67 0.58 -5.59 13.44
CA GLU A 67 0.61 -4.13 13.56
C GLU A 67 2.03 -3.69 13.91
N GLY A 68 2.51 -2.64 13.24
CA GLY A 68 3.83 -2.09 13.50
C GLY A 68 3.92 -1.39 14.87
N PRO A 69 5.09 -1.39 15.53
CA PRO A 69 5.25 -0.71 16.81
C PRO A 69 5.18 0.82 16.60
N CYS A 70 4.04 1.42 16.96
CA CYS A 70 3.84 2.87 16.93
C CYS A 70 3.70 3.41 18.36
N ARG A 71 4.80 3.95 18.94
CA ARG A 71 4.80 4.45 20.33
C ARG A 71 3.94 5.70 20.50
N ILE A 72 3.94 6.57 19.49
CA ILE A 72 3.16 7.80 19.46
C ILE A 72 2.47 7.81 18.11
N ASP A 73 1.14 7.78 18.10
CA ASP A 73 0.37 7.95 16.87
C ASP A 73 0.50 9.41 16.41
N PRO A 74 1.20 9.70 15.30
CA PRO A 74 1.40 11.06 14.84
C PRO A 74 0.10 11.74 14.42
N PHE A 75 -0.95 10.99 14.10
CA PHE A 75 -2.27 11.53 13.75
C PHE A 75 -3.08 11.97 14.96
N THR A 76 -2.66 11.61 16.18
CA THR A 76 -3.22 12.13 17.44
C THR A 76 -2.51 13.40 17.93
N VAL A 77 -1.35 13.74 17.34
CA VAL A 77 -0.58 14.93 17.70
C VAL A 77 -1.17 16.15 16.99
N PRO A 78 -1.43 17.27 17.70
CA PRO A 78 -1.91 18.48 17.07
C PRO A 78 -0.92 19.00 16.02
N VAL A 79 -1.41 19.39 14.85
CA VAL A 79 -0.58 19.94 13.76
C VAL A 79 0.28 21.11 14.23
N ALA A 80 -0.24 21.95 15.14
CA ALA A 80 0.49 23.07 15.74
C ALA A 80 1.76 22.60 16.47
N ALA A 81 1.72 21.50 17.21
CA ALA A 81 2.88 20.97 17.91
C ALA A 81 3.97 20.48 16.94
N CYS A 82 3.57 19.86 15.82
CA CYS A 82 4.49 19.47 14.76
C CYS A 82 5.15 20.70 14.10
N LEU A 83 4.35 21.75 13.82
CA LEU A 83 4.86 23.00 13.25
C LEU A 83 5.84 23.70 14.21
N ASP A 84 5.48 23.81 15.49
CA ASP A 84 6.33 24.42 16.51
C ASP A 84 7.68 23.70 16.63
N LEU A 85 7.69 22.37 16.54
CA LEU A 85 8.92 21.58 16.54
C LEU A 85 9.76 21.85 15.28
N MET A 86 9.15 21.86 14.09
CA MET A 86 9.87 22.16 12.84
C MET A 86 10.47 23.57 12.83
N LEU A 87 9.75 24.57 13.35
CA LEU A 87 10.25 25.94 13.48
C LEU A 87 11.43 26.05 14.45
N LYS A 88 11.41 25.29 15.55
CA LYS A 88 12.55 25.20 16.47
C LYS A 88 13.77 24.56 15.78
N VAL A 89 13.56 23.50 15.01
CA VAL A 89 14.64 22.85 14.24
C VAL A 89 15.24 23.81 13.22
N ASP A 90 14.41 24.49 12.43
CA ASP A 90 14.85 25.51 11.46
C ASP A 90 15.67 26.62 12.14
N ALA A 91 15.21 27.12 13.29
CA ALA A 91 15.92 28.15 14.05
C ALA A 91 17.30 27.68 14.52
N GLU A 92 17.45 26.42 14.94
CA GLU A 92 18.76 25.86 15.31
C GLU A 92 19.68 25.68 14.10
N LEU A 93 19.15 25.20 12.97
CA LEU A 93 19.93 25.00 11.73
C LEU A 93 20.54 26.32 11.24
N ARG A 94 19.77 27.42 11.29
CA ARG A 94 20.21 28.74 10.82
C ARG A 94 21.29 29.40 11.68
N LYS A 95 21.59 28.86 12.88
CA LYS A 95 22.69 29.37 13.71
C LYS A 95 24.07 28.95 13.20
N VAL A 96 24.14 27.95 12.31
CA VAL A 96 25.39 27.42 11.78
C VAL A 96 25.92 28.35 10.68
N GLN A 97 27.13 28.88 10.87
CA GLN A 97 27.76 29.77 9.90
C GLN A 97 27.94 29.07 8.55
N GLY A 98 27.50 29.73 7.47
CA GLY A 98 27.58 29.20 6.11
C GLY A 98 26.33 28.47 5.62
N VAL A 99 25.33 28.23 6.48
CA VAL A 99 24.03 27.73 6.04
C VAL A 99 23.26 28.86 5.34
N THR A 100 22.88 28.63 4.08
CA THR A 100 22.13 29.59 3.25
C THR A 100 20.66 29.22 3.07
N LEU A 101 20.29 27.96 3.32
CA LEU A 101 18.94 27.44 3.27
C LEU A 101 18.75 26.38 4.37
N ALA A 102 17.65 26.46 5.10
CA ALA A 102 17.23 25.47 6.08
C ALA A 102 15.80 25.01 5.73
N GLU A 103 15.59 23.70 5.72
CA GLU A 103 14.30 23.08 5.45
C GLU A 103 14.04 22.00 6.51
N ALA A 104 12.79 21.92 6.97
CA ALA A 104 12.32 20.88 7.86
C ALA A 104 11.01 20.32 7.31
N SER A 105 10.89 18.99 7.31
CA SER A 105 9.67 18.29 6.89
C SER A 105 9.32 17.18 7.88
N MET A 106 8.03 16.84 7.91
CA MET A 106 7.51 15.68 8.60
C MET A 106 6.49 15.01 7.70
N ASP A 107 6.64 13.70 7.51
CA ASP A 107 5.77 12.87 6.68
C ASP A 107 5.24 11.70 7.50
N PHE A 108 3.93 11.59 7.60
CA PHE A 108 3.25 10.53 8.34
C PHE A 108 2.40 9.71 7.39
N ARG A 109 2.43 8.38 7.55
CA ARG A 109 1.62 7.45 6.75
C ARG A 109 0.95 6.45 7.67
N ARG A 110 -0.35 6.24 7.46
CA ARG A 110 -1.11 5.11 8.00
C ARG A 110 -1.45 4.19 6.84
N ILE A 111 -1.18 2.90 7.02
CA ILE A 111 -1.43 1.87 6.00
C ILE A 111 -2.28 0.80 6.66
N ASP A 112 -3.48 0.64 6.14
CA ASP A 112 -4.37 -0.47 6.48
C ASP A 112 -4.43 -1.40 5.26
N GLN A 113 -4.01 -2.65 5.43
CA GLN A 113 -3.97 -3.64 4.36
C GLN A 113 -4.66 -4.92 4.79
N LEU A 114 -5.57 -5.41 3.95
CA LEU A 114 -6.19 -6.73 4.08
C LEU A 114 -5.69 -7.61 2.93
N PHE A 115 -5.25 -8.83 3.27
CA PHE A 115 -4.97 -9.88 2.31
C PHE A 115 -5.99 -11.01 2.50
N VAL A 116 -6.49 -11.54 1.39
CA VAL A 116 -7.34 -12.73 1.37
C VAL A 116 -6.94 -13.63 0.19
N SER A 117 -7.05 -14.93 0.37
CA SER A 117 -6.69 -15.91 -0.66
C SER A 117 -7.72 -17.04 -0.80
N SER A 118 -7.65 -17.77 -1.91
CA SER A 118 -8.46 -18.98 -2.12
C SER A 118 -8.11 -20.15 -1.18
N LEU A 119 -6.97 -20.09 -0.48
CA LEU A 119 -6.64 -21.03 0.61
C LEU A 119 -7.45 -20.73 1.89
N GLY A 120 -8.14 -19.60 1.94
CA GLY A 120 -8.92 -19.16 3.10
C GLY A 120 -8.11 -18.44 4.17
N SER A 121 -6.84 -18.09 3.86
CA SER A 121 -6.03 -17.10 4.58
C SER A 121 -6.58 -15.69 4.34
#